data_AF-L5N2A7-F1
#
_entry.id   AF-L5N2A7-F1
#
_cell.length_a   1.000
_cell.length_b   1.000
_cell.length_c   1.000
_cell.angle_alpha   90.00
_cell.angle_beta   90.00
_cell.angle_gamma   90.00
#
_symmetry.space_group_name_H-M   'P 1'
#
loop_
_entity.id
_entity.type
_entity.pdbx_description
1 polymer ?
#
loop_
_entity_poly.entity_id
_entity_poly.type
_entity_poly.pdbx_seq_one_letter_code
_entity_poly.pdbx_strand_id
1 'polypeptide(L)' 'MMKDGQKLIITIVKKEKAKKVVHASTLAGAQGGTTFFGKGFRTDEKKRFLGIPVEREREIILTLVSDSIYPRS' A
#
# COMPACT_ATOMS: atom_id res chain seq x y z
N MET A 1 -15.15 -15.14 -3.55
CA MET A 1 -16.46 -14.64 -3.10
C MET A 1 -16.20 -13.40 -2.24
N MET A 2 -16.29 -12.20 -2.81
CA MET A 2 -16.30 -10.97 -2.01
C MET A 2 -17.68 -10.91 -1.37
N LYS A 3 -17.78 -10.96 -0.05
CA LYS A 3 -19.06 -10.70 0.63
C LYS A 3 -19.38 -9.21 0.45
N ASP A 4 -20.63 -8.88 0.17
CA ASP A 4 -21.08 -7.49 0.21
C ASP A 4 -20.73 -6.87 1.57
N GLY A 5 -20.27 -5.61 1.58
CA GLY A 5 -19.85 -4.90 2.79
C GLY A 5 -18.35 -4.99 3.14
N GLN A 6 -17.48 -5.23 2.16
CA GLN A 6 -16.02 -5.13 2.30
C GLN A 6 -15.42 -4.11 1.33
N LYS A 7 -14.34 -3.46 1.76
CA LYS A 7 -13.51 -2.56 0.96
C LYS A 7 -12.09 -3.08 0.89
N LEU A 8 -11.48 -2.94 -0.29
CA LEU A 8 -10.05 -3.16 -0.48
C LEU A 8 -9.34 -1.82 -0.47
N ILE A 9 -8.47 -1.61 0.51
CA ILE A 9 -7.56 -0.47 0.56
C ILE A 9 -6.23 -0.91 -0.03
N ILE A 10 -5.76 -0.19 -1.05
CA ILE A 10 -4.46 -0.42 -1.69
C ILE A 10 -3.53 0.71 -1.28
N THR A 11 -2.46 0.35 -0.56
CA THR A 11 -1.47 1.33 -0.11
C THR A 11 -0.14 1.07 -0.80
N ILE A 12 0.45 2.10 -1.41
CA ILE A 12 1.76 2.02 -2.06
C ILE A 12 2.74 2.88 -1.27
N VAL A 13 3.83 2.28 -0.80
CA VAL A 13 4.86 2.97 0.00
C VAL A 13 6.26 2.75 -0.56
N LYS A 14 7.22 3.52 -0.06
CA LYS A 14 8.66 3.22 -0.27
C LYS A 14 8.98 1.88 0.39
N LYS A 15 9.95 1.15 -0.15
CA LYS A 15 10.47 -0.09 0.44
C LYS A 15 10.80 0.10 1.93
N GLU A 16 10.64 -0.98 2.70
CA GLU A 16 10.86 -1.06 4.15
C GLU A 16 9.87 -0.27 5.00
N LYS A 17 8.78 0.23 4.41
CA LYS A 17 7.72 0.95 5.14
C LYS A 17 6.46 0.11 5.32
N ALA A 18 6.30 -1.00 4.60
CA ALA A 18 5.10 -1.83 4.66
C ALA A 18 4.79 -2.32 6.09
N LYS A 19 5.78 -2.80 6.83
CA LYS A 19 5.58 -3.29 8.20
C LYS A 19 4.93 -2.25 9.12
N LYS A 20 5.35 -0.98 9.00
CA LYS A 20 4.77 0.13 9.77
C LYS A 20 3.30 0.37 9.37
N VAL A 21 3.00 0.32 8.08
CA VAL A 21 1.64 0.50 7.56
C VAL A 21 0.72 -0.64 8.01
N VAL A 22 1.17 -1.89 7.85
CA VAL A 22 0.39 -3.07 8.28
C VAL A 22 0.09 -2.98 9.77
N HIS A 23 1.09 -2.69 10.61
CA HIS A 23 0.89 -2.54 12.05
C HIS A 23 -0.13 -1.43 12.39
N ALA A 24 -0.01 -0.26 11.78
CA ALA A 24 -0.97 0.83 11.97
C ALA A 24 -2.39 0.45 11.52
N SER A 25 -2.52 -0.25 10.39
CA SER A 25 -3.82 -0.73 9.90
C SER A 25 -4.44 -1.75 10.86
N THR A 26 -3.62 -2.62 11.46
CA THR A 26 -4.08 -3.59 12.46
C THR A 26 -4.57 -2.90 13.73
N LEU A 27 -3.86 -1.88 14.22
CA LEU A 27 -4.32 -1.07 15.36
C LEU A 27 -5.64 -0.34 15.06
N ALA A 28 -5.90 -0.01 13.80
CA ALA A 28 -7.15 0.60 13.35
C ALA A 28 -8.29 -0.40 13.11
N GLY A 29 -8.07 -1.69 13.41
CA GLY A 29 -9.10 -2.74 13.32
C GLY A 29 -9.01 -3.63 12.07
N ALA A 30 -8.05 -3.40 11.16
CA ALA A 30 -7.82 -4.34 10.07
C ALA A 30 -7.26 -5.66 10.60
N GLN A 31 -7.63 -6.79 10.00
CA GLN A 31 -7.11 -8.10 10.43
C GLN A 31 -5.64 -8.32 10.01
N GLY A 32 -5.19 -7.60 8.99
CA GLY A 32 -3.84 -7.72 8.44
C GLY A 32 -3.77 -7.16 7.02
N GLY A 33 -2.65 -7.44 6.34
CA GLY A 33 -2.49 -7.06 4.95
C GLY A 33 -1.49 -7.95 4.22
N THR A 34 -1.69 -8.11 2.91
CA THR A 34 -0.76 -8.83 2.03
C THR A 34 0.19 -7.82 1.38
N THR A 35 1.50 -8.05 1.46
CA THR A 35 2.52 -7.15 0.92
C THR A 35 3.23 -7.77 -0.27
N PHE A 36 3.40 -7.00 -1.35
CA PHE A 36 4.18 -7.38 -2.52
C PHE A 36 5.23 -6.31 -2.84
N PHE A 37 6.36 -6.73 -3.43
CA PHE A 37 7.35 -5.80 -3.98
C PHE A 37 6.91 -5.30 -5.36
N GLY A 38 7.15 -4.02 -5.60
CA GLY A 38 6.90 -3.37 -6.88
C GLY A 38 8.01 -2.41 -7.26
N LYS A 39 7.96 -1.93 -8.50
CA LYS A 39 8.79 -0.82 -8.99
C LYS A 39 7.86 0.31 -9.43
N GLY A 40 8.22 1.55 -9.15
CA GLY A 40 7.36 2.68 -9.53
C GLY A 40 7.92 4.05 -9.22
N PHE A 41 7.59 4.99 -10.11
CA PHE A 41 8.00 6.40 -10.07
C PHE A 41 6.76 7.30 -10.02
N ARG A 42 6.87 8.41 -9.30
CA ARG A 42 5.91 9.51 -9.48
C ARG A 42 6.23 10.24 -10.79
N THR A 43 5.21 10.83 -11.43
CA THR A 43 5.36 11.58 -12.70
C THR A 43 6.43 12.67 -12.62
N ASP A 44 6.53 13.27 -11.44
CA ASP A 44 7.37 14.36 -10.99
C ASP A 44 8.74 13.90 -10.40
N GLU A 45 8.99 12.59 -10.28
CA GLU A 45 10.28 12.07 -9.80
C GLU A 45 11.31 11.96 -10.93
N LYS A 46 12.55 12.42 -10.66
CA LYS A 46 13.69 12.20 -11.58
C LYS A 46 13.89 10.70 -11.82
N LYS A 47 13.88 10.30 -13.10
CA LYS A 47 14.11 8.93 -13.58
C LYS A 47 15.60 8.55 -13.61
N ARG A 48 16.49 9.54 -13.66
CA ARG A 48 17.94 9.39 -13.73
C ARG A 48 18.64 10.40 -12.81
N PHE A 49 19.82 10.03 -12.32
CA PHE A 49 20.73 10.91 -11.58
C PHE A 49 22.13 10.76 -12.18
N LEU A 50 22.74 11.85 -12.67
CA LEU A 50 24.03 11.84 -13.38
C LEU A 50 24.09 10.80 -14.53
N GLY A 51 22.99 10.65 -15.28
CA GLY A 51 22.87 9.66 -16.37
C GLY A 51 22.49 8.24 -15.93
N ILE A 52 22.66 7.92 -14.64
CA ILE A 52 22.38 6.60 -14.06
C ILE A 52 20.87 6.44 -13.84
N PRO A 53 20.23 5.37 -14.35
CA PRO A 53 18.84 5.04 -14.01
C PRO A 53 18.68 4.86 -12.50
N VAL A 54 17.73 5.58 -11.92
CA VAL A 54 17.41 5.41 -10.49
C VAL A 54 16.35 4.33 -10.39
N GLU A 55 16.65 3.17 -9.81
CA GLU A 55 15.61 2.20 -9.47
C GLU A 55 14.89 2.62 -8.20
N ARG A 56 13.54 2.64 -8.24
CA ARG A 56 12.72 2.90 -7.06
C ARG A 56 11.86 1.70 -6.76
N GLU A 57 12.28 0.99 -5.72
CA GLU A 57 11.52 -0.09 -5.13
C GLU A 57 10.36 0.47 -4.29
N ARG A 58 9.22 -0.18 -4.42
CA ARG A 58 7.98 0.10 -3.70
C ARG A 58 7.51 -1.17 -3.03
N GLU A 59 6.72 -1.00 -1.99
CA GLU A 59 5.92 -2.07 -1.42
C GLU A 59 4.45 -1.71 -1.58
N ILE A 60 3.65 -2.69 -1.96
CA ILE A 60 2.21 -2.55 -2.19
C ILE A 60 1.52 -3.41 -1.13
N ILE A 61 0.68 -2.79 -0.30
CA ILE A 61 -0.10 -3.47 0.73
C ILE A 61 -1.56 -3.53 0.29
N LEU A 62 -2.12 -4.73 0.30
CA LEU A 62 -3.54 -5.00 0.14
C LEU A 62 -4.16 -5.24 1.52
N THR A 63 -5.10 -4.38 1.92
CA THR A 63 -5.81 -4.50 3.19
C THR A 63 -7.30 -4.60 2.94
N LEU A 64 -7.88 -5.75 3.29
CA LEU A 64 -9.32 -5.97 3.22
C LEU A 64 -9.96 -5.54 4.55
N VAL A 65 -10.93 -4.64 4.49
CA VAL A 65 -11.65 -4.13 5.68
C VAL A 65 -13.15 -4.23 5.48
N SER A 66 -13.91 -4.29 6.58
CA SER A 66 -15.36 -4.17 6.54
C SER A 66 -15.78 -2.71 6.37
N ASP A 67 -16.95 -2.48 5.78
CA ASP A 67 -17.59 -1.16 5.68
C ASP A 67 -17.80 -0.48 7.05
N SER A 68 -17.82 -1.24 8.16
CA SER A 68 -17.86 -0.66 9.52
C SER A 68 -16.59 0.12 9.88
N ILE A 69 -15.45 -0.23 9.29
CA ILE A 69 -14.15 0.45 9.48
C ILE A 69 -14.01 1.61 8.50
N TYR A 70 -14.54 1.46 7.28
CA TYR A 70 -14.50 2.49 6.23
C TYR A 70 -15.90 2.69 5.61
N PRO A 71 -16.77 3.46 6.27
CA PRO A 71 -18.15 3.65 5.82
C PRO A 71 -18.20 4.49 4.53
N ARG A 72 -19.23 4.25 3.74
CA ARG A 72 -19.52 5.05 2.55
C ARG A 72 -20.01 6.44 3.00
N SER A 73 -19.40 7.50 2.47
CA SER A 73 -19.87 8.88 2.65
C SER A 73 -21.14 9.16 1.85
#